data_AF-A0A4Q3Y1T3-F1
#
_entry.id   AF-A0A4Q3Y1T3-F1
#
_cell.length_a   1.000
_cell.length_b   1.000
_cell.length_c   1.000
_cell.angle_alpha   90.00
_cell.angle_beta   90.00
_cell.angle_gamma   90.00
#
_symmetry.space_group_name_H-M   'P 1'
#
loop_
_entity.id
_entity.type
_entity.pdbx_description
1 polymer ?
#
loop_
_entity_poly.entity_id
_entity_poly.type
_entity_poly.pdbx_seq_one_letter_code
_entity_poly.pdbx_strand_id
1 'polypeptide(L)' 'MRLLLNEYSGRSRSSVAQSLRDKASECRQVARTIADRETAQALLSLAEEYERDAGHRGS' A
#
# COMPACT_ATOMS: atom_id res chain seq x y z
N MET A 1 33.30 -1.09 11.54
CA MET A 1 32.28 -0.43 10.68
C MET A 1 31.96 -1.32 9.47
N ARG A 2 31.26 -2.46 9.65
CA ARG A 2 30.86 -3.34 8.54
C ARG A 2 29.72 -4.31 8.88
N LEU A 3 28.73 -3.89 9.66
CA LEU A 3 27.61 -4.77 10.07
C LEU A 3 26.21 -4.12 9.97
N LEU A 4 26.05 -2.96 9.35
CA LEU A 4 24.73 -2.30 9.24
C LEU A 4 24.09 -2.37 7.85
N LEU A 5 24.79 -2.91 6.86
CA LEU A 5 24.28 -2.97 5.49
C LEU A 5 23.41 -4.21 5.20
N ASN A 6 23.41 -5.21 6.08
CA ASN A 6 22.70 -6.48 5.82
C ASN A 6 21.28 -6.51 6.42
N GLU A 7 20.98 -5.72 7.45
CA GLU A 7 19.63 -5.65 8.04
C GLU A 7 18.67 -4.72 7.28
N TYR A 8 19.19 -3.76 6.50
CA TYR A 8 18.35 -2.85 5.71
C TYR A 8 17.63 -3.53 4.54
N SER A 9 18.17 -4.64 4.06
CA SER A 9 17.69 -5.32 2.86
C SER A 9 16.54 -6.30 3.14
N GLY A 10 16.51 -6.89 4.35
CA GLY A 10 15.47 -7.83 4.79
C GLY A 10 14.22 -7.16 5.37
N ARG A 11 14.37 -5.99 6.02
CA ARG A 11 13.25 -5.22 6.58
C ARG A 11 12.46 -4.41 5.53
N SER A 12 13.02 -4.26 4.32
CA SER A 12 12.49 -3.35 3.28
C SER A 12 11.35 -3.93 2.42
N ARG A 13 11.24 -5.25 2.22
CA ARG A 13 10.13 -5.80 1.38
C ARG A 13 8.82 -5.98 2.14
N SER A 14 8.89 -6.46 3.38
CA SER A 14 7.74 -6.51 4.30
C SER A 14 7.20 -5.10 4.56
N SER A 15 8.08 -4.10 4.65
CA SER A 15 7.72 -2.68 4.75
C SER A 15 6.95 -2.14 3.54
N VAL A 16 7.38 -2.46 2.32
CA VAL A 16 6.72 -1.96 1.10
C VAL A 16 5.33 -2.58 0.91
N ALA A 17 5.20 -3.90 1.06
CA ALA A 17 3.89 -4.55 0.96
C ALA A 17 2.92 -4.06 2.05
N GLN A 18 3.42 -3.82 3.27
CA GLN A 18 2.60 -3.25 4.33
C GLN A 18 2.21 -1.80 4.03
N SER A 19 3.15 -0.96 3.59
CA SER A 19 2.86 0.44 3.21
C SER A 19 1.83 0.53 2.09
N LEU A 20 1.86 -0.38 1.12
CA LEU A 20 0.84 -0.45 0.07
C LEU A 20 -0.54 -0.84 0.63
N ARG A 21 -0.62 -1.80 1.54
CA ARG A 21 -1.88 -2.13 2.23
C ARG A 21 -2.41 -0.98 3.07
N ASP A 22 -1.53 -0.23 3.74
CA ASP A 22 -1.91 0.94 4.52
C ASP A 22 -2.51 2.03 3.62
N LYS A 23 -1.88 2.31 2.46
CA LYS A 23 -2.41 3.22 1.45
C LYS A 23 -3.76 2.77 0.88
N ALA A 24 -3.93 1.47 0.64
CA ALA A 24 -5.21 0.91 0.22
C ALA A 24 -6.31 1.11 1.28
N SER A 25 -5.96 0.97 2.56
CA SER A 25 -6.85 1.24 3.68
C SER A 25 -7.28 2.71 3.73
N GLU A 26 -6.33 3.63 3.61
CA GLU A 26 -6.59 5.08 3.57
C GLU A 26 -7.50 5.46 2.41
N CYS A 27 -7.23 4.95 1.20
CA CYS A 27 -8.06 5.20 0.03
C CYS A 27 -9.51 4.74 0.24
N ARG A 28 -9.73 3.57 0.86
CA ARG A 28 -11.06 3.08 1.21
C ARG A 28 -11.75 3.92 2.28
N GLN A 29 -11.00 4.42 3.26
CA GLN A 29 -11.54 5.31 4.29
C GLN A 29 -11.99 6.64 3.69
N VAL A 30 -11.15 7.25 2.84
CA VAL A 30 -11.48 8.51 2.16
C VAL A 30 -12.66 8.33 1.21
N ALA A 31 -12.71 7.24 0.43
CA ALA A 31 -13.83 6.95 -0.48
C ALA A 31 -15.20 6.92 0.23
N ARG A 32 -15.27 6.46 1.48
CA ARG A 32 -16.50 6.45 2.28
C ARG A 32 -16.96 7.85 2.72
N THR A 33 -16.04 8.81 2.75
CA THR A 33 -16.33 10.20 3.16
C THR A 33 -16.64 11.12 1.98
N ILE A 34 -16.36 10.70 0.75
CA ILE A 34 -16.59 11.48 -0.46
C ILE A 34 -18.01 11.24 -0.99
N ALA A 35 -18.74 12.33 -1.20
CA ALA A 35 -20.09 12.29 -1.78
C ALA A 35 -20.08 12.10 -3.31
N ASP A 36 -19.02 12.54 -3.98
CA ASP A 36 -18.85 12.36 -5.42
C ASP A 36 -18.57 10.89 -5.75
N ARG A 37 -19.48 10.29 -6.50
CA ARG A 37 -19.46 8.85 -6.80
C ARG A 37 -18.25 8.47 -7.66
N GLU A 38 -17.88 9.31 -8.62
CA GLU A 38 -16.77 9.03 -9.53
C GLU A 38 -15.44 9.04 -8.78
N THR A 39 -15.21 10.06 -7.95
CA THR A 39 -14.02 10.18 -7.09
C THR A 39 -13.96 9.05 -6.07
N ALA A 40 -15.08 8.70 -5.43
CA ALA A 40 -15.13 7.57 -4.50
C ALA A 40 -14.78 6.26 -5.21
N GLN A 41 -15.29 6.03 -6.42
CA GLN A 41 -15.00 4.84 -7.20
C GLN A 41 -13.54 4.80 -7.66
N ALA A 42 -12.95 5.93 -8.07
CA ALA A 42 -11.54 6.03 -8.43
C ALA A 42 -10.61 5.69 -7.24
N LEU A 43 -10.94 6.15 -6.03
CA LEU A 43 -10.20 5.80 -4.81
C LEU A 43 -10.29 4.31 -4.47
N LEU A 44 -11.45 3.68 -4.70
CA LEU A 44 -11.60 2.24 -4.51
C LEU A 44 -10.75 1.45 -5.52
N SER A 45 -10.74 1.85 -6.79
CA SER A 45 -9.88 1.23 -7.81
C SER A 45 -8.39 1.41 -7.48
N LEU A 46 -7.99 2.57 -6.98
CA LEU A 46 -6.62 2.82 -6.53
C LEU A 46 -6.24 1.95 -5.33
N ALA A 47 -7.16 1.71 -4.40
CA ALA A 47 -6.93 0.80 -3.28
C ALA A 47 -6.69 -0.64 -3.76
N GLU A 48 -7.46 -1.11 -4.75
CA GLU A 48 -7.28 -2.44 -5.35
C GLU A 48 -5.94 -2.58 -6.07
N GLU A 49 -5.46 -1.52 -6.74
CA GLU A 49 -4.12 -1.47 -7.33
C GLU A 49 -3.02 -1.63 -6.29
N TYR A 50 -3.11 -0.89 -5.17
CA TYR A 50 -2.16 -1.03 -4.08
C TYR A 50 -2.15 -2.44 -3.47
N GLU A 51 -3.31 -3.08 -3.32
CA GLU A 51 -3.38 -4.46 -2.82
C GLU A 51 -2.76 -5.48 -3.79
N ARG A 52 -2.99 -5.31 -5.09
CA ARG A 52 -2.36 -6.15 -6.12
C ARG A 52 -0.84 -6.01 -6.10
N ASP A 53 -0.33 -4.79 -6.03
CA ASP A 53 1.10 -4.50 -5.95
C ASP A 53 1.72 -5.04 -4.65
N ALA A 54 0.99 -4.98 -3.53
CA ALA A 54 1.42 -5.57 -2.27
C ALA A 54 1.56 -7.10 -2.36
N GLY A 55 0.64 -7.77 -3.06
CA GLY A 55 0.68 -9.21 -3.31
C GLY A 55 1.83 -9.63 -4.22
N HIS A 56 2.15 -8.85 -5.24
CA HIS A 56 3.24 -9.13 -6.18
C HIS A 56 4.63 -8.92 -5.57
N ARG A 57 4.76 -8.02 -4.58
CA ARG A 57 6.04 -7.72 -3.91
C ARG A 57 6.31 -8.55 -2.65
N GLY A 58 5.31 -9.27 -2.16
CA GLY A 58 5.40 -10.14 -0.99
C GLY A 58 5.65 -11.63 -1.28
N SER A 59 5.69 -12.03 -2.57
CA SER A 59 5.92 -13.40 -3.03
C SER A 59 7.38 -13.67 -3.40
#